data_AF-L5LQP5-F1
#
_entry.id   AF-L5LQP5-F1
#
_cell.length_a   1.000
_cell.length_b   1.000
_cell.length_c   1.000
_cell.angle_alpha   90.00
_cell.angle_beta   90.00
_cell.angle_gamma   90.00
#
_symmetry.space_group_name_H-M   'P 1'
#
loop_
_entity.id
_entity.type
_entity.pdbx_description
1 polymer ?
#
loop_
_entity_poly.entity_id
_entity_poly.type
_entity_poly.pdbx_seq_one_letter_code
_entity_poly.pdbx_strand_id
1 'polypeptide(L)'
;MSQIRAPLLIFLGLLLAGHEALAKAPMKRVDLTVQREMAGLWVKVPCVEQIGSCTYEDICNVFDIFLPPGEPCPEPLHTYGLPCHCPFKEGKYSLPKSVITIPHLDLPSWLSTGNYRIQNILSSGKKHLGCFKIDVSLEAMNVAPAAAE
;
A
#
# COMPACT_ATOMS: atom_id res chain seq x y z
N MET A 1 56.74 2.83 -15.53
CA MET A 1 55.63 1.86 -15.77
C MET A 1 55.05 1.49 -14.42
N SER A 2 54.01 2.21 -13.98
CA SER A 2 52.60 1.82 -14.10
C SER A 2 52.16 0.89 -12.97
N GLN A 3 51.79 1.49 -11.82
CA GLN A 3 50.95 0.86 -10.80
C GLN A 3 49.80 1.81 -10.44
N ILE A 4 49.03 2.17 -11.46
CA ILE A 4 47.74 2.83 -11.33
C ILE A 4 46.66 1.75 -11.55
N ARG A 5 45.58 1.82 -10.74
CA ARG A 5 44.21 1.34 -11.04
C ARG A 5 43.65 0.03 -10.45
N ALA A 6 44.18 -0.52 -9.36
CA ALA A 6 43.34 -1.40 -8.51
C ALA A 6 42.15 -0.68 -7.81
N PRO A 7 42.26 0.57 -7.30
CA PRO A 7 41.14 1.20 -6.59
C PRO A 7 40.02 1.70 -7.53
N LEU A 8 40.35 1.97 -8.80
CA LEU A 8 39.37 2.47 -9.76
C LEU A 8 38.39 1.37 -10.20
N LEU A 9 38.83 0.11 -10.28
CA LEU A 9 37.97 -1.03 -10.62
C LEU A 9 36.97 -1.33 -9.50
N ILE A 10 37.37 -1.17 -8.24
CA ILE A 10 36.48 -1.34 -7.07
C ILE A 10 35.45 -0.20 -7.03
N PHE A 11 35.88 1.04 -7.26
CA PHE A 11 34.96 2.18 -7.39
C PHE A 11 33.99 2.01 -8.57
N LEU A 12 34.46 1.52 -9.72
CA LEU A 12 33.61 1.24 -10.88
C LEU A 12 32.60 0.11 -10.59
N GLY A 13 32.99 -0.91 -9.82
CA GLY A 13 32.10 -1.98 -9.37
C GLY A 13 30.96 -1.50 -8.46
N LEU A 14 31.24 -0.55 -7.55
CA LEU A 14 30.22 0.06 -6.69
C LEU A 14 29.26 0.97 -7.49
N LEU A 15 29.77 1.71 -8.49
CA LEU A 15 28.96 2.57 -9.35
C LEU A 15 28.02 1.77 -10.27
N LEU A 16 28.42 0.57 -10.71
CA LEU A 16 27.61 -0.29 -11.58
C LEU A 16 26.55 -1.11 -10.81
N ALA A 17 26.81 -1.47 -9.55
CA ALA A 17 25.86 -2.26 -8.75
C ALA A 17 24.70 -1.44 -8.14
N GLY A 18 24.79 -0.10 -8.16
CA GLY A 18 23.96 0.79 -7.34
C GLY A 18 22.61 1.22 -7.92
N HIS A 19 22.37 1.12 -9.23
CA HIS A 19 21.15 1.70 -9.83
C HIS A 19 20.15 0.68 -10.39
N GLU A 20 20.57 -0.53 -10.75
CA GLU A 20 19.69 -1.45 -11.49
C GLU A 20 18.89 -2.42 -10.60
N ALA A 21 19.23 -2.54 -9.32
CA ALA A 21 18.56 -3.51 -8.46
C ALA A 21 17.14 -3.08 -8.04
N LEU A 22 16.71 -1.84 -8.26
CA LEU A 22 15.36 -1.33 -7.90
C LEU A 22 14.33 -1.52 -9.01
N ALA A 23 14.77 -1.77 -10.24
CA ALA A 23 13.95 -1.63 -11.45
C ALA A 23 13.10 -2.85 -11.84
N LYS A 24 13.16 -3.98 -11.13
CA LYS A 24 12.65 -5.26 -11.69
C LYS A 24 11.82 -6.16 -10.78
N ALA A 25 11.51 -5.71 -9.58
CA ALA A 25 10.90 -6.55 -8.58
C ALA A 25 9.41 -6.19 -8.47
N PRO A 26 8.47 -7.00 -9.02
CA PRO A 26 7.05 -6.73 -8.84
C PRO A 26 6.76 -6.66 -7.34
N MET A 27 6.11 -5.60 -6.88
CA MET A 27 5.70 -5.49 -5.49
C MET A 27 4.81 -6.68 -5.17
N LYS A 28 5.24 -7.52 -4.23
CA LYS A 28 4.49 -8.72 -3.82
C LYS A 28 4.07 -8.65 -2.37
N ARG A 29 4.98 -8.23 -1.48
CA ARG A 29 4.76 -8.25 -0.05
C ARG A 29 4.39 -6.87 0.48
N VAL A 30 3.36 -6.84 1.32
CA VAL A 30 2.91 -5.66 2.06
C VAL A 30 2.81 -5.99 3.54
N ASP A 31 3.55 -5.28 4.37
CA ASP A 31 3.41 -5.34 5.83
C ASP A 31 2.63 -4.11 6.30
N LEU A 32 1.36 -4.32 6.69
CA LEU A 32 0.46 -3.28 7.15
C LEU A 32 0.42 -3.29 8.69
N THR A 33 0.60 -2.12 9.29
CA THR A 33 0.40 -1.90 10.72
C THR A 33 -0.62 -0.80 10.91
N VAL A 34 -1.70 -1.11 11.60
CA VAL A 34 -2.78 -0.18 11.94
C VAL A 34 -2.79 -0.02 13.46
N GLN A 35 -2.74 1.22 13.92
CA GLN A 35 -2.90 1.56 15.33
C GLN A 35 -4.10 2.48 15.50
N ARG A 36 -4.87 2.27 16.56
CA ARG A 36 -5.99 3.13 16.96
C ARG A 36 -5.64 3.83 18.27
N GLU A 37 -6.01 5.10 18.37
CA GLU A 37 -5.91 5.83 19.62
C GLU A 37 -7.06 5.45 20.56
N MET A 38 -6.72 5.02 21.78
CA MET A 38 -7.66 4.70 22.85
C MET A 38 -7.15 5.25 24.17
N ALA A 39 -7.92 6.13 24.81
CA ALA A 39 -7.55 6.77 26.07
C ALA A 39 -6.14 7.41 26.06
N GLY A 40 -5.73 8.00 24.93
CA GLY A 40 -4.42 8.62 24.74
C GLY A 40 -3.26 7.66 24.43
N LEU A 41 -3.52 6.35 24.32
CA LEU A 41 -2.53 5.36 23.91
C LEU A 41 -2.80 4.85 22.49
N TRP A 42 -1.73 4.57 21.73
CA TRP A 42 -1.80 3.97 20.40
C TRP A 42 -1.74 2.45 20.49
N VAL A 43 -2.88 1.80 20.31
CA VAL A 43 -3.01 0.34 20.42
C VAL A 43 -3.02 -0.28 19.03
N LYS A 44 -2.18 -1.30 18.82
CA LYS A 44 -2.12 -2.04 17.56
C LYS A 44 -3.42 -2.84 17.36
N VAL A 45 -4.04 -2.65 16.20
CA VAL A 45 -5.22 -3.42 15.78
C VAL A 45 -4.75 -4.77 15.24
N PRO A 46 -5.20 -5.91 15.78
CA PRO A 46 -4.78 -7.24 15.30
C PRO A 46 -5.27 -7.49 13.87
N CYS A 47 -4.63 -8.43 13.16
CA CYS A 47 -5.13 -8.91 11.87
C CYS A 47 -6.26 -9.91 12.11
N VAL A 48 -7.46 -9.59 11.64
CA VAL A 48 -8.62 -10.48 11.68
C VAL A 48 -9.27 -10.45 10.30
N GLU A 49 -9.46 -11.61 9.67
CA GLU A 49 -10.11 -11.73 8.35
C GLU A 49 -9.51 -10.80 7.28
N GLN A 50 -8.17 -10.66 7.24
CA GLN A 50 -7.46 -9.75 6.32
C GLN A 50 -7.75 -8.25 6.57
N ILE A 51 -8.14 -7.86 7.79
CA ILE A 51 -8.33 -6.47 8.19
C ILE A 51 -7.54 -6.16 9.46
N GLY A 52 -6.89 -4.98 9.51
CA GLY A 52 -6.05 -4.56 10.63
C GLY A 52 -4.55 -4.64 10.32
N SER A 53 -3.73 -5.02 11.31
CA SER A 53 -2.27 -5.12 11.12
C SER A 53 -1.85 -6.45 10.48
N CYS A 54 -2.10 -6.60 9.19
CA CYS A 54 -1.86 -7.82 8.42
C CYS A 54 -0.55 -7.78 7.61
N THR A 55 0.02 -8.95 7.37
CA THR A 55 1.08 -9.16 6.38
C THR A 55 0.47 -9.88 5.19
N TYR A 56 0.59 -9.29 4.01
CA TYR A 56 0.21 -9.90 2.75
C TYR A 56 1.48 -10.31 2.01
N GLU A 57 1.72 -11.61 1.86
CA GLU A 57 2.89 -12.12 1.12
C GLU A 57 2.78 -11.88 -0.39
N ASP A 58 1.54 -11.91 -0.89
CA ASP A 58 1.20 -11.64 -2.26
C ASP A 58 -0.06 -10.76 -2.33
N ILE A 59 0.17 -9.44 -2.35
CA ILE A 59 -0.88 -8.43 -2.45
C ILE A 59 -1.63 -8.51 -3.78
N CYS A 60 -1.04 -9.13 -4.82
CA CYS A 60 -1.72 -9.31 -6.10
C CYS A 60 -2.93 -10.23 -5.97
N ASN A 61 -2.83 -11.29 -5.17
CA ASN A 61 -3.97 -12.18 -4.90
C ASN A 61 -5.10 -11.43 -4.17
N VAL A 62 -4.76 -10.49 -3.28
CA VAL A 62 -5.75 -9.65 -2.60
C VAL A 62 -6.43 -8.74 -3.62
N PHE A 63 -5.68 -8.10 -4.50
CA PHE A 63 -6.27 -7.29 -5.57
C PHE A 63 -7.16 -8.11 -6.50
N ASP A 64 -6.75 -9.31 -6.91
CA ASP A 64 -7.55 -10.15 -7.82
C ASP A 64 -8.89 -10.62 -7.20
N ILE A 65 -8.97 -10.69 -5.86
CA ILE A 65 -10.24 -10.98 -5.14
C ILE A 65 -11.19 -9.77 -5.21
N PHE A 66 -10.68 -8.55 -5.04
CA PHE A 66 -11.51 -7.34 -5.03
C PHE A 66 -11.70 -6.71 -6.41
N LEU A 67 -10.81 -7.02 -7.36
CA LEU A 67 -10.73 -6.50 -8.72
C LEU A 67 -10.52 -7.69 -9.65
N PRO A 68 -11.60 -8.37 -10.09
CA PRO A 68 -11.51 -9.55 -10.94
C PRO A 68 -10.76 -9.26 -12.25
N PRO A 69 -9.86 -10.15 -12.69
CA PRO A 69 -9.12 -9.95 -13.93
C PRO A 69 -10.06 -9.95 -15.13
N GLY A 70 -9.83 -9.02 -16.06
CA GLY A 70 -10.65 -8.86 -17.28
C GLY A 70 -11.75 -7.81 -17.17
N GLU A 71 -12.01 -7.29 -15.96
CA GLU A 71 -12.85 -6.12 -15.76
C GLU A 71 -12.02 -4.83 -15.85
N PRO A 72 -12.60 -3.71 -16.31
CA PRO A 72 -11.93 -2.43 -16.25
C PRO A 72 -11.69 -2.01 -14.79
N CYS A 73 -10.60 -1.27 -14.56
CA CYS A 73 -10.32 -0.71 -13.24
C CYS A 73 -11.50 0.17 -12.76
N PRO A 74 -11.74 0.26 -11.45
CA PRO A 74 -12.77 1.15 -10.92
C PRO A 74 -12.37 2.61 -11.12
N GLU A 75 -13.37 3.49 -11.22
CA GLU A 75 -13.13 4.93 -11.13
C GLU A 75 -12.62 5.29 -9.72
N PRO A 76 -11.69 6.26 -9.57
CA PRO A 76 -11.16 7.15 -10.61
C PRO A 76 -9.95 6.60 -11.39
N LEU A 77 -9.50 5.36 -11.10
CA LEU A 77 -8.26 4.82 -11.68
C LEU A 77 -8.37 4.66 -13.20
N HIS A 78 -9.53 4.20 -13.67
CA HIS A 78 -9.78 4.02 -15.10
C HIS A 78 -9.71 5.34 -15.88
N THR A 79 -10.38 6.41 -15.42
CA THR A 79 -10.29 7.74 -16.08
C THR A 79 -8.85 8.25 -16.21
N TYR A 80 -8.00 7.99 -15.22
CA TYR A 80 -6.60 8.46 -15.23
C TYR A 80 -5.61 7.44 -15.81
N GLY A 81 -6.09 6.31 -16.35
CA GLY A 81 -5.24 5.27 -16.95
C GLY A 81 -4.26 4.63 -15.95
N LEU A 82 -4.62 4.61 -14.66
CA LEU A 82 -3.81 4.01 -13.61
C LEU A 82 -4.06 2.49 -13.57
N PRO A 83 -3.01 1.67 -13.50
CA PRO A 83 -3.18 0.22 -13.35
C PRO A 83 -3.81 -0.10 -11.99
N CYS A 84 -4.64 -1.13 -11.96
CA CYS A 84 -5.22 -1.69 -10.73
C CYS A 84 -4.95 -3.20 -10.59
N HIS A 85 -4.26 -3.81 -11.56
CA HIS A 85 -3.83 -5.20 -11.51
C HIS A 85 -2.32 -5.30 -11.52
N CYS A 86 -1.82 -6.38 -10.92
CA CYS A 86 -0.41 -6.73 -10.99
C CYS A 86 -0.02 -7.26 -12.39
N PRO A 87 1.27 -7.16 -12.78
CA PRO A 87 2.34 -6.45 -12.07
C PRO A 87 2.33 -4.94 -12.35
N PHE A 88 2.51 -4.14 -11.30
CA PHE A 88 2.76 -2.70 -11.43
C PHE A 88 4.16 -2.46 -11.97
N LYS A 89 4.25 -1.84 -13.16
CA LYS A 89 5.52 -1.55 -13.82
C LYS A 89 6.23 -0.39 -13.12
N GLU A 90 7.56 -0.35 -13.24
CA GLU A 90 8.30 0.85 -12.83
C GLU A 90 7.80 2.07 -13.60
N GLY A 91 7.55 3.16 -12.89
CA GLY A 91 7.02 4.38 -13.49
C GLY A 91 6.60 5.41 -12.45
N LYS A 92 6.13 6.55 -12.95
CA LYS A 92 5.52 7.60 -12.12
C LYS A 92 4.01 7.49 -12.26
N TYR A 93 3.35 7.26 -11.14
CA TYR A 93 1.89 7.22 -11.04
C TYR A 93 1.43 8.48 -10.31
N SER A 94 0.39 9.14 -10.83
CA SER A 94 -0.15 10.35 -10.22
C SER A 94 -1.67 10.32 -10.35
N LEU A 95 -2.35 10.39 -9.22
CA LEU A 95 -3.78 10.50 -9.14
C LEU A 95 -4.12 11.95 -8.78
N PRO A 96 -4.74 12.73 -9.68
CA PRO A 96 -5.22 14.06 -9.36
C PRO A 96 -6.29 14.03 -8.26
N LYS A 97 -6.61 15.20 -7.70
CA LYS A 97 -7.64 15.33 -6.67
C LYS A 97 -8.94 14.68 -7.17
N SER A 98 -9.35 13.62 -6.49
CA SER A 98 -10.49 12.78 -6.86
C SER A 98 -11.41 12.62 -5.66
N VAL A 99 -12.70 12.41 -5.92
CA VAL A 99 -13.69 12.10 -4.89
C VAL A 99 -13.88 10.59 -4.85
N ILE A 100 -13.67 9.99 -3.69
CA ILE A 100 -13.88 8.56 -3.45
C ILE A 100 -15.04 8.43 -2.48
N THR A 101 -16.15 7.87 -2.94
CA THR A 101 -17.32 7.61 -2.10
C THR A 101 -17.11 6.28 -1.38
N ILE A 102 -17.04 6.31 -0.05
CA ILE A 102 -17.00 5.10 0.77
C ILE A 102 -18.46 4.64 0.95
N PRO A 103 -18.83 3.44 0.49
CA PRO A 103 -20.20 2.94 0.67
C PRO A 103 -20.51 2.74 2.16
N HIS A 104 -21.80 2.60 2.48
CA HIS A 104 -22.20 2.20 3.84
C HIS A 104 -21.71 0.77 4.06
N LEU A 105 -20.76 0.61 4.98
CA LEU A 105 -20.20 -0.68 5.36
C LEU A 105 -20.59 -0.91 6.82
N ASP A 106 -21.10 -2.10 7.12
CA ASP A 106 -21.28 -2.56 8.50
C ASP A 106 -19.88 -2.75 9.13
N LEU A 107 -19.32 -1.65 9.62
CA LEU A 107 -17.98 -1.67 10.18
C LEU A 107 -17.99 -2.42 11.52
N PRO A 108 -17.06 -3.34 11.72
CA PRO A 108 -16.87 -3.94 13.04
C PRO A 108 -16.69 -2.85 14.11
N SER A 109 -17.15 -3.11 15.34
CA SER A 109 -17.08 -2.13 16.44
C SER A 109 -15.66 -1.60 16.74
N TRP A 110 -14.64 -2.36 16.37
CA TRP A 110 -13.23 -1.96 16.50
C TRP A 110 -12.78 -0.92 15.45
N LEU A 111 -13.50 -0.77 14.33
CA LEU A 111 -13.31 0.25 13.29
C LEU A 111 -14.35 1.40 13.40
N SER A 112 -14.66 1.79 14.63
CA SER A 112 -15.56 2.91 14.95
C SER A 112 -14.88 4.28 14.83
N THR A 113 -15.62 5.36 15.04
CA THR A 113 -15.09 6.72 15.13
C THR A 113 -13.82 6.78 16.00
N GLY A 114 -12.77 7.42 15.49
CA GLY A 114 -11.49 7.55 16.20
C GLY A 114 -10.32 7.96 15.31
N ASN A 115 -9.16 8.09 15.94
CA ASN A 115 -7.90 8.41 15.27
C ASN A 115 -7.10 7.15 14.99
N TYR A 116 -6.50 7.08 13.81
CA TYR A 116 -5.78 5.94 13.30
C TYR A 116 -4.41 6.35 12.75
N ARG A 117 -3.41 5.51 12.99
CA ARG A 117 -2.10 5.56 12.36
C ARG A 117 -1.91 4.30 11.54
N ILE A 118 -1.57 4.47 10.29
CA ILE A 118 -1.38 3.38 9.34
C ILE A 118 0.04 3.46 8.82
N GLN A 119 0.80 2.39 8.97
CA GLN A 119 2.12 2.23 8.37
C GLN A 119 2.07 1.06 7.39
N ASN A 120 2.54 1.29 6.17
CA ASN A 120 2.58 0.30 5.11
C ASN A 120 4.01 0.18 4.60
N ILE A 121 4.59 -1.03 4.67
CA ILE A 121 5.92 -1.33 4.13
C ILE A 121 5.75 -2.23 2.91
N LEU A 122 6.27 -1.77 1.77
CA LEU A 122 6.25 -2.48 0.50
C LEU A 122 7.58 -3.19 0.28
N SER A 123 7.53 -4.46 -0.10
CA SER A 123 8.71 -5.28 -0.39
C SER A 123 8.51 -6.19 -1.59
N SER A 124 9.62 -6.57 -2.22
CA SER A 124 9.66 -7.65 -3.21
C SER A 124 10.80 -8.60 -2.89
N GLY A 125 10.46 -9.83 -2.50
CA GLY A 125 11.43 -10.79 -1.96
C GLY A 125 12.10 -10.21 -0.72
N LYS A 126 13.45 -10.17 -0.70
CA LYS A 126 14.23 -9.59 0.41
C LYS A 126 14.43 -8.08 0.30
N LYS A 127 13.88 -7.43 -0.73
CA LYS A 127 14.13 -6.02 -1.02
C LYS A 127 12.99 -5.14 -0.53
N HIS A 128 13.32 -4.19 0.34
CA HIS A 128 12.44 -3.10 0.74
C HIS A 128 12.29 -2.09 -0.40
N LEU A 129 11.06 -1.81 -0.81
CA LEU A 129 10.73 -0.89 -1.91
C LEU A 129 10.30 0.48 -1.38
N GLY A 130 9.56 0.55 -0.28
CA GLY A 130 9.06 1.82 0.26
C GLY A 130 8.30 1.67 1.57
N CYS A 131 8.13 2.78 2.29
CA CYS A 131 7.38 2.87 3.53
C CYS A 131 6.48 4.11 3.51
N PHE A 132 5.17 3.91 3.71
CA PHE A 132 4.17 4.96 3.74
C PHE A 132 3.53 5.03 5.11
N LYS A 133 3.35 6.24 5.63
CA LYS A 133 2.68 6.50 6.90
C LYS A 133 1.53 7.47 6.67
N ILE A 134 0.37 7.11 7.19
CA ILE A 134 -0.87 7.86 7.04
C ILE A 134 -1.50 7.99 8.42
N ASP A 135 -1.79 9.23 8.80
CA ASP A 135 -2.55 9.55 10.01
C ASP A 135 -3.93 10.03 9.56
N VAL A 136 -4.99 9.39 10.06
CA VAL A 136 -6.37 9.65 9.63
C VAL A 136 -7.32 9.61 10.80
N SER A 137 -8.31 10.51 10.79
CA SER A 137 -9.45 10.48 11.71
C SER A 137 -10.67 9.97 10.97
N LEU A 138 -11.32 8.93 11.50
CA LEU A 138 -12.54 8.37 10.98
C LEU A 138 -13.71 8.86 11.82
N GLU A 139 -14.78 9.31 11.16
CA GLU A 139 -16.05 9.65 11.79
C GLU A 139 -17.14 8.80 11.14
N ALA A 140 -17.70 7.85 11.89
CA ALA A 140 -18.83 7.06 11.45
C ALA A 140 -20.08 7.95 11.44
N MET A 141 -20.58 8.27 10.26
CA MET A 141 -21.86 8.97 10.12
C MET A 141 -22.99 7.98 10.41
N ASN A 142 -23.74 8.21 11.49
CA ASN A 142 -25.00 7.52 11.75
C ASN A 142 -26.01 7.94 10.67
N VAL A 143 -25.98 7.30 9.51
CA VAL A 143 -27.08 7.40 8.55
C VAL A 143 -28.19 6.53 9.12
N ALA A 144 -29.27 7.17 9.62
CA ALA A 144 -30.49 6.45 9.96
C ALA A 144 -30.86 5.55 8.76
N PRO A 145 -31.26 4.28 8.99
CA PRO A 145 -31.62 3.41 7.88
C PRO A 145 -32.68 4.13 7.05
N ALA A 146 -32.43 4.26 5.74
CA ALA A 146 -33.44 4.72 4.81
C ALA A 146 -34.68 3.84 5.05
N ALA A 147 -35.78 4.47 5.46
CA ALA A 147 -37.04 3.79 5.62
C ALA A 147 -37.32 3.04 4.32
N ALA A 148 -37.44 1.71 4.40
CA ALA A 148 -38.00 0.93 3.32
C ALA A 148 -39.46 1.37 3.17
N GLU A 149 -39.79 1.96 2.01
CA GLU A 149 -41.17 2.01 1.51
C GLU A 149 -41.57 0.66 0.92
#